data_AF-A0A840VVH6-F1
#
_entry.id   AF-A0A840VVH6-F1
#
_cell.length_a   1.000
_cell.length_b   1.000
_cell.length_c   1.000
_cell.angle_alpha   90.00
_cell.angle_beta   90.00
_cell.angle_gamma   90.00
#
_symmetry.space_group_name_H-M   'P 1'
#
loop_
_entity.id
_entity.type
_entity.pdbx_description
1 polymer ?
#
loop_
_entity_poly.entity_id
_entity_poly.type
_entity_poly.pdbx_seq_one_letter_code
_entity_poly.pdbx_strand_id
1 'polypeptide(L)'
;MKQRIDWIASFALVAAFTVVVQGLSLMEFVPLPIALLIGAGWAVLIWLAARWISRRPALSAWAEDGLVALGCVTMALFAFGGAIGLMMLGTALDSSSITGETMVTMFLPSIPIAIAANVPTELVIIPVLLVLGWRPGTRRILFVTAAALYFVHRIWTYLVFAPDRLDFAAAERSTAVLTAAEKDQFTAALHVDDPRWILNLLIFAVFLLSAFFSRLREVNGPIVAAPTARG
;
A
#
# COMPACT_ATOMS: atom_id res chain seq x y z
N MET A 1 25.67 5.04 -21.22
CA MET A 1 24.57 6.01 -20.96
C MET A 1 23.28 5.35 -20.47
N LYS A 2 22.70 4.38 -21.20
CA LYS A 2 21.41 3.72 -20.88
C LYS A 2 21.28 3.27 -19.40
N GLN A 3 22.28 2.54 -18.90
CA GLN A 3 22.29 2.08 -17.51
C GLN A 3 22.22 3.22 -16.48
N ARG A 4 22.89 4.36 -16.71
CA ARG A 4 22.83 5.52 -15.79
C ARG A 4 21.44 6.16 -15.79
N ILE A 5 20.81 6.28 -16.96
CA ILE A 5 19.45 6.82 -17.11
C ILE A 5 18.45 5.94 -16.37
N ASP A 6 18.59 4.61 -16.51
CA ASP A 6 17.73 3.66 -15.84
C ASP A 6 17.80 3.81 -14.31
N TRP A 7 19.00 3.95 -13.73
CA TRP A 7 19.16 4.15 -12.28
C TRP A 7 18.58 5.45 -11.76
N ILE A 8 18.74 6.54 -12.52
CA ILE A 8 18.20 7.85 -12.14
C ILE A 8 16.68 7.80 -12.17
N ALA A 9 16.09 7.16 -13.17
CA ALA A 9 14.64 7.04 -13.29
C ALA A 9 14.04 6.19 -12.15
N SER A 10 14.66 5.07 -11.78
CA SER A 10 14.18 4.26 -10.64
C SER A 10 14.28 5.04 -9.33
N PHE A 11 15.37 5.77 -9.12
CA PHE A 11 15.55 6.63 -7.94
C PHE A 11 14.50 7.73 -7.90
N ALA A 12 14.26 8.42 -9.01
CA ALA A 12 13.28 9.51 -9.09
C ALA A 12 11.87 9.04 -8.71
N LEU A 13 11.45 7.84 -9.17
CA LEU A 13 10.14 7.28 -8.78
C LEU A 13 10.06 6.93 -7.30
N VAL A 14 11.10 6.30 -6.75
CA VAL A 14 11.16 5.98 -5.31
C VAL A 14 11.14 7.27 -4.48
N ALA A 15 11.92 8.27 -4.87
CA ALA A 15 11.95 9.56 -4.21
C ALA A 15 10.59 10.24 -4.27
N ALA A 16 9.98 10.35 -5.45
CA ALA A 16 8.66 10.95 -5.61
C ALA A 16 7.59 10.24 -4.75
N PHE A 17 7.58 8.91 -4.79
CA PHE A 17 6.66 8.11 -3.99
C PHE A 17 6.87 8.33 -2.48
N THR A 18 8.09 8.07 -1.99
CA THR A 18 8.39 8.07 -0.56
C THR A 18 8.31 9.47 0.04
N VAL A 19 8.83 10.51 -0.65
CA VAL A 19 8.80 11.89 -0.14
C VAL A 19 7.38 12.38 0.06
N VAL A 20 6.49 12.14 -0.91
CA VAL A 20 5.10 12.59 -0.80
C VAL A 20 4.33 11.75 0.21
N VAL A 21 4.38 10.42 0.12
CA VAL A 21 3.62 9.54 1.01
C VAL A 21 4.07 9.70 2.47
N GLN A 22 5.38 9.73 2.74
CA GLN A 22 5.90 9.94 4.09
C GLN A 22 5.74 11.39 4.55
N GLY A 23 5.89 12.36 3.64
CA GLY A 23 5.63 13.77 3.93
C GLY A 23 4.21 13.98 4.47
N LEU A 24 3.21 13.40 3.78
CA LEU A 24 1.82 13.43 4.20
C LEU A 24 1.57 12.59 5.46
N SER A 25 2.24 11.45 5.63
CA SER A 25 2.05 10.62 6.83
C SER A 25 2.63 11.26 8.10
N LEU A 26 3.71 12.02 7.98
CA LEU A 26 4.46 12.54 9.12
C LEU A 26 4.09 13.98 9.47
N MET A 27 3.36 14.70 8.60
CA MET A 27 2.99 16.09 8.86
C MET A 27 2.10 16.28 10.10
N GLU A 28 1.45 15.22 10.57
CA GLU A 28 0.70 15.21 11.85
C GLU A 28 1.63 15.29 13.07
N PHE A 29 2.89 14.86 12.94
CA PHE A 29 3.85 14.75 14.06
C PHE A 29 4.99 15.75 13.98
N VAL A 30 5.40 16.16 12.78
CA VAL A 30 6.53 17.07 12.56
C VAL A 30 6.18 18.10 11.47
N PRO A 31 6.80 19.29 11.47
CA PRO A 31 6.62 20.27 10.41
C PRO A 31 6.92 19.70 9.02
N LEU A 32 6.10 20.11 8.03
CA LEU A 32 6.17 19.59 6.65
C LEU A 32 7.60 19.57 6.05
N PRO A 33 8.45 20.60 6.20
CA PRO A 33 9.83 20.54 5.67
C PRO A 33 10.65 19.39 6.25
N ILE A 34 10.48 19.10 7.55
CA ILE A 34 11.18 18.00 8.23
C ILE A 34 10.62 16.66 7.76
N ALA A 35 9.29 16.53 7.64
CA ALA A 35 8.64 15.33 7.11
C ALA A 35 9.16 14.96 5.70
N LEU A 36 9.25 15.96 4.82
CA LEU A 36 9.77 15.79 3.46
C LEU A 36 11.26 15.38 3.45
N LEU A 37 12.08 15.95 4.34
CA LEU A 37 13.48 15.56 4.49
C LEU A 37 13.64 14.12 5.00
N ILE A 38 12.81 13.69 5.94
CA ILE A 38 12.77 12.30 6.42
C ILE A 38 12.40 11.37 5.26
N GLY A 39 11.35 11.69 4.51
CA GLY A 39 10.95 10.93 3.31
C GLY A 39 12.07 10.86 2.26
N ALA A 40 12.77 11.96 2.02
CA ALA A 40 13.90 12.00 1.08
C ALA A 40 15.09 11.16 1.57
N GLY A 41 15.44 11.26 2.85
CA GLY A 41 16.46 10.43 3.48
C GLY A 41 16.12 8.95 3.37
N TRP A 42 14.87 8.58 3.64
CA TRP A 42 14.40 7.20 3.52
C TRP A 42 14.45 6.69 2.08
N ALA A 43 14.07 7.51 1.10
CA ALA A 43 14.17 7.16 -0.32
C ALA A 43 15.61 6.83 -0.74
N VAL A 44 16.58 7.61 -0.27
CA VAL A 44 18.02 7.36 -0.52
C VAL A 44 18.44 6.04 0.12
N LEU A 45 18.08 5.79 1.38
CA LEU A 45 18.41 4.55 2.08
C LEU A 45 17.84 3.32 1.38
N ILE A 46 16.56 3.35 1.02
CA ILE A 46 15.90 2.27 0.27
C ILE A 46 16.59 2.03 -1.06
N TRP A 47 16.87 3.10 -1.82
CA TRP A 47 17.51 2.96 -3.13
C TRP A 47 18.90 2.34 -3.02
N LEU A 48 19.71 2.77 -2.04
CA LEU A 48 21.04 2.19 -1.78
C LEU A 48 20.96 0.71 -1.37
N ALA A 49 20.05 0.38 -0.44
CA ALA A 49 19.85 -0.98 0.04
C ALA A 49 19.36 -1.91 -1.07
N ALA A 50 18.31 -1.52 -1.80
CA ALA A 50 17.78 -2.29 -2.92
C ALA A 50 18.82 -2.42 -4.05
N ARG A 51 19.62 -1.38 -4.30
CA ARG A 51 20.73 -1.48 -5.26
C ARG A 51 21.80 -2.46 -4.80
N TRP A 52 22.15 -2.49 -3.53
CA TRP A 52 23.06 -3.49 -2.99
C TRP A 52 22.50 -4.92 -3.15
N ILE A 53 21.21 -5.13 -2.85
CA ILE A 53 20.50 -6.40 -3.06
C ILE A 53 20.52 -6.80 -4.54
N SER A 54 20.29 -5.86 -5.46
CA SER A 54 20.21 -6.12 -6.90
C SER A 54 21.50 -6.70 -7.49
N ARG A 55 22.65 -6.48 -6.84
CA ARG A 55 23.96 -7.04 -7.24
C ARG A 55 24.08 -8.53 -6.93
N ARG A 56 23.18 -9.11 -6.13
CA ARG A 56 23.17 -10.51 -5.72
C ARG A 56 21.96 -11.22 -6.38
N PRO A 57 22.14 -11.95 -7.49
CA PRO A 57 21.02 -12.43 -8.31
C PRO A 57 19.99 -13.26 -7.53
N ALA A 58 20.45 -14.23 -6.72
CA ALA A 58 19.57 -15.08 -5.92
C ALA A 58 18.82 -14.28 -4.84
N LEU A 59 19.53 -13.44 -4.08
CA LEU A 59 18.91 -12.60 -3.04
C LEU A 59 17.89 -11.63 -3.64
N SER A 60 18.22 -11.02 -4.77
CA SER A 60 17.32 -10.11 -5.48
C SER A 60 16.09 -10.83 -6.01
N ALA A 61 16.20 -12.10 -6.42
CA ALA A 61 15.06 -12.92 -6.82
C ALA A 61 14.13 -13.23 -5.65
N TRP A 62 14.70 -13.68 -4.54
CA TRP A 62 13.97 -13.94 -3.30
C TRP A 62 13.28 -12.69 -2.75
N ALA A 63 13.98 -11.56 -2.70
CA ALA A 63 13.43 -10.30 -2.24
C ALA A 63 12.27 -9.82 -3.14
N GLU A 64 12.43 -9.88 -4.46
CA GLU A 64 11.40 -9.42 -5.39
C GLU A 64 10.13 -10.27 -5.31
N ASP A 65 10.25 -11.61 -5.31
CA ASP A 65 9.09 -12.51 -5.21
C ASP A 65 8.47 -12.50 -3.80
N GLY A 66 9.30 -12.41 -2.75
CA GLY A 66 8.82 -12.28 -1.37
C GLY A 66 8.04 -11.00 -1.12
N LEU A 67 8.51 -9.86 -1.65
CA LEU A 67 7.79 -8.59 -1.55
C LEU A 67 6.49 -8.58 -2.36
N VAL A 68 6.44 -9.27 -3.51
CA VAL A 68 5.18 -9.47 -4.24
C VAL A 68 4.20 -10.31 -3.42
N ALA A 69 4.65 -11.38 -2.79
CA ALA A 69 3.80 -12.20 -1.92
C ALA A 69 3.27 -11.40 -0.72
N LEU A 70 4.13 -10.63 -0.06
CA LEU A 70 3.71 -9.73 1.03
C LEU A 70 2.73 -8.66 0.52
N GLY A 71 2.98 -8.08 -0.65
CA GLY A 71 2.06 -7.15 -1.30
C GLY A 71 0.68 -7.78 -1.57
N CYS A 72 0.64 -9.03 -2.04
CA CYS A 72 -0.60 -9.78 -2.22
C CYS A 72 -1.36 -9.94 -0.89
N VAL A 73 -0.67 -10.42 0.16
CA VAL A 73 -1.29 -10.64 1.48
C VAL A 73 -1.84 -9.33 2.04
N THR A 74 -1.03 -8.28 2.01
CA THR A 74 -1.44 -6.97 2.52
C THR A 74 -2.63 -6.40 1.75
N MET A 75 -2.61 -6.44 0.42
CA MET A 75 -3.71 -5.91 -0.38
C MET A 75 -4.97 -6.75 -0.27
N ALA A 76 -4.85 -8.08 -0.10
CA ALA A 76 -5.99 -8.95 0.20
C ALA A 76 -6.62 -8.58 1.55
N LEU A 77 -5.81 -8.36 2.59
CA LEU A 77 -6.30 -7.89 3.90
C LEU A 77 -7.03 -6.55 3.78
N PHE A 78 -6.51 -5.60 3.01
CA PHE A 78 -7.17 -4.31 2.82
C PHE A 78 -8.45 -4.38 2.00
N ALA A 79 -8.42 -5.13 0.90
CA ALA A 79 -9.57 -5.28 0.02
C ALA A 79 -10.71 -6.02 0.72
N PHE A 80 -10.46 -7.24 1.18
CA PHE A 80 -11.49 -8.09 1.76
C PHE A 80 -11.83 -7.69 3.19
N GLY A 81 -10.83 -7.32 4.01
CA GLY A 81 -11.07 -6.79 5.35
C GLY A 81 -11.81 -5.45 5.30
N GLY A 82 -11.50 -4.58 4.35
CA GLY A 82 -12.23 -3.34 4.09
C GLY A 82 -13.68 -3.60 3.68
N ALA A 83 -13.91 -4.52 2.74
CA ALA A 83 -15.26 -4.89 2.30
C ALA A 83 -16.10 -5.48 3.45
N ILE A 84 -15.53 -6.38 4.26
CA ILE A 84 -16.21 -6.92 5.45
C ILE A 84 -16.48 -5.81 6.46
N GLY A 85 -15.53 -4.92 6.71
CA GLY A 85 -15.71 -3.77 7.58
C GLY A 85 -16.86 -2.87 7.15
N LEU A 86 -17.00 -2.59 5.84
CA LEU A 86 -18.11 -1.83 5.29
C LEU A 86 -19.46 -2.55 5.43
N MET A 87 -19.51 -3.87 5.20
CA MET A 87 -20.74 -4.65 5.41
C MET A 87 -21.17 -4.67 6.89
N MET A 88 -20.21 -4.84 7.80
CA MET A 88 -20.47 -4.78 9.24
C MET A 88 -20.93 -3.39 9.67
N LEU A 89 -20.34 -2.34 9.12
CA LEU A 89 -20.72 -0.95 9.35
C LEU A 89 -22.16 -0.67 8.93
N GLY A 90 -22.51 -1.04 7.69
CA GLY A 90 -23.88 -0.86 7.19
C GLY A 90 -24.89 -1.58 8.08
N THR A 91 -24.61 -2.85 8.43
CA THR A 91 -25.48 -3.63 9.32
C THR A 91 -25.60 -3.01 10.72
N ALA A 92 -24.51 -2.46 11.26
CA ALA A 92 -24.52 -1.80 12.56
C ALA A 92 -25.33 -0.50 12.55
N LEU A 93 -25.21 0.30 11.48
CA LEU A 93 -25.97 1.54 11.30
C LEU A 93 -27.46 1.29 11.10
N ASP A 94 -27.84 0.18 10.47
CA ASP A 94 -29.24 -0.24 10.32
C ASP A 94 -29.88 -0.67 11.66
N SER A 95 -29.08 -1.00 12.67
CA SER A 95 -29.58 -1.43 13.99
C SER A 95 -30.25 -0.29 14.75
N SER A 96 -31.41 -0.55 15.36
CA SER A 96 -32.15 0.42 16.17
C SER A 96 -31.54 0.66 17.56
N SER A 97 -30.53 -0.12 17.96
CA SER A 97 -29.94 -0.06 19.31
C SER A 97 -28.47 0.37 19.33
N ILE A 98 -27.92 0.80 18.18
CA ILE A 98 -26.51 1.16 18.08
C ILE A 98 -26.22 2.49 18.78
N THR A 99 -25.15 2.53 19.57
CA THR A 99 -24.66 3.73 20.27
C THR A 99 -23.34 4.20 19.66
N GLY A 100 -22.97 5.47 19.91
CA GLY A 100 -21.68 6.02 19.48
C GLY A 100 -20.49 5.26 20.06
N GLU A 101 -20.54 4.93 21.35
CA GLU A 101 -19.51 4.13 22.03
C GLU A 101 -19.33 2.74 21.40
N THR A 102 -20.43 2.05 21.09
CA THR A 102 -20.38 0.72 20.45
C THR A 102 -19.75 0.82 19.06
N MET A 103 -20.12 1.84 18.28
CA MET A 103 -19.52 2.10 16.98
C MET A 103 -18.01 2.29 17.09
N VAL A 104 -17.56 3.20 17.95
CA VAL A 104 -16.12 3.48 18.12
C VAL A 104 -15.35 2.24 18.57
N THR A 105 -15.90 1.46 19.50
CA THR A 105 -15.29 0.23 20.02
C THR A 105 -15.16 -0.84 18.95
N MET A 106 -16.13 -0.95 18.02
CA MET A 106 -16.04 -1.86 16.89
C MET A 106 -14.94 -1.46 15.88
N PHE A 107 -14.65 -0.17 15.73
CA PHE A 107 -13.65 0.32 14.76
C PHE A 107 -12.23 0.46 15.29
N LEU A 108 -12.05 0.78 16.56
CA LEU A 108 -10.73 1.00 17.18
C LEU A 108 -9.72 -0.11 16.87
N PRO A 109 -10.07 -1.41 16.96
CA PRO A 109 -9.14 -2.51 16.64
C PRO A 109 -8.66 -2.54 15.19
N SER A 110 -9.40 -1.93 14.25
CA SER A 110 -9.00 -1.89 12.83
C SER A 110 -7.84 -0.94 12.55
N ILE A 111 -7.62 0.07 13.40
CA ILE A 111 -6.57 1.08 13.24
C ILE A 111 -5.17 0.45 13.28
N PRO A 112 -4.77 -0.29 14.34
CA PRO A 112 -3.44 -0.89 14.40
C PRO A 112 -3.22 -1.92 13.28
N ILE A 113 -4.25 -2.66 12.87
CA ILE A 113 -4.18 -3.60 11.74
C ILE A 113 -3.90 -2.83 10.44
N ALA A 114 -4.62 -1.73 10.20
CA ALA A 114 -4.42 -0.92 9.02
C ALA A 114 -3.02 -0.27 8.99
N ILE A 115 -2.50 0.17 10.14
CA ILE A 115 -1.12 0.68 10.25
C ILE A 115 -0.12 -0.43 9.95
N ALA A 116 -0.25 -1.59 10.60
CA ALA A 116 0.67 -2.72 10.45
C ALA A 116 0.74 -3.24 9.01
N ALA A 117 -0.32 -3.09 8.23
CA ALA A 117 -0.36 -3.46 6.83
C ALA A 117 0.14 -2.33 5.89
N ASN A 118 -0.25 -1.07 6.15
CA ASN A 118 0.09 0.06 5.27
C ASN A 118 1.57 0.43 5.38
N VAL A 119 2.10 0.50 6.61
CA VAL A 119 3.45 0.98 6.88
C VAL A 119 4.52 0.14 6.16
N PRO A 120 4.53 -1.20 6.21
CA PRO A 120 5.47 -2.00 5.44
C PRO A 120 5.31 -1.80 3.93
N THR A 121 4.08 -1.58 3.47
CA THR A 121 3.81 -1.42 2.04
C THR A 121 4.35 -0.11 1.49
N GLU A 122 4.15 0.98 2.25
CA GLU A 122 4.65 2.31 1.94
C GLU A 122 6.16 2.44 2.11
N LEU A 123 6.70 1.92 3.21
CA LEU A 123 8.11 2.13 3.56
C LEU A 123 9.04 1.18 2.82
N VAL A 124 8.56 -0.02 2.46
CA VAL A 124 9.44 -1.10 1.98
C VAL A 124 8.93 -1.70 0.68
N ILE A 125 7.72 -2.28 0.65
CA ILE A 125 7.28 -3.12 -0.48
C ILE A 125 7.29 -2.35 -1.80
N ILE A 126 6.55 -1.25 -1.89
CA ILE A 126 6.46 -0.48 -3.14
C ILE A 126 7.82 0.15 -3.51
N PRO A 127 8.51 0.89 -2.61
CA PRO A 127 9.80 1.49 -2.94
C PRO A 127 10.87 0.49 -3.37
N VAL A 128 10.99 -0.65 -2.69
CA VAL A 128 12.01 -1.65 -3.03
C VAL A 128 11.69 -2.34 -4.35
N LEU A 129 10.42 -2.65 -4.62
CA LEU A 129 10.01 -3.26 -5.90
C LEU A 129 10.26 -2.34 -7.10
N LEU A 130 10.08 -1.03 -6.95
CA LEU A 130 10.41 -0.04 -7.99
C LEU A 130 11.90 -0.04 -8.36
N VAL A 131 12.79 -0.43 -7.44
CA VAL A 131 14.24 -0.56 -7.71
C VAL A 131 14.60 -1.95 -8.21
N LEU A 132 14.19 -3.01 -7.50
CA LEU A 132 14.57 -4.39 -7.82
C LEU A 132 13.96 -4.88 -9.14
N GLY A 133 12.72 -4.46 -9.40
CA GLY A 133 11.99 -4.76 -10.63
C GLY A 133 12.29 -3.79 -11.77
N TRP A 134 13.29 -2.91 -11.66
CA TRP A 134 13.64 -1.94 -12.70
C TRP A 134 14.40 -2.56 -13.90
N ARG A 135 13.91 -3.70 -14.37
CA ARG A 135 14.41 -4.46 -15.51
C ARG A 135 13.38 -4.39 -16.63
N PRO A 136 13.78 -4.29 -17.92
CA PRO A 136 12.82 -4.31 -19.02
C PRO A 136 11.96 -5.60 -18.98
N GLY A 137 10.64 -5.46 -19.06
CA GLY A 137 9.70 -6.58 -19.04
C GLY A 137 8.37 -6.24 -18.37
N THR A 138 7.44 -7.19 -18.40
CA THR A 138 6.07 -7.02 -17.89
C THR A 138 6.03 -6.67 -16.39
N ARG A 139 6.91 -7.26 -15.57
CA ARG A 139 6.95 -6.97 -14.12
C ARG A 139 7.20 -5.50 -13.80
N ARG A 140 8.07 -4.83 -14.56
CA ARG A 140 8.34 -3.40 -14.35
C ARG A 140 7.07 -2.58 -14.54
N ILE A 141 6.29 -2.88 -15.58
CA ILE A 141 5.02 -2.21 -15.86
C ILE A 141 4.07 -2.45 -14.69
N LEU A 142 3.91 -3.70 -14.27
CA LEU A 142 3.03 -4.05 -13.16
C LEU A 142 3.43 -3.35 -11.85
N PHE A 143 4.72 -3.29 -11.50
CA PHE A 143 5.18 -2.61 -10.29
C PHE A 143 4.97 -1.10 -10.35
N VAL A 144 5.20 -0.48 -11.51
CA VAL A 144 4.91 0.95 -11.69
C VAL A 144 3.42 1.21 -11.59
N THR A 145 2.58 0.34 -12.18
CA THR A 145 1.11 0.43 -12.05
C THR A 145 0.66 0.27 -10.60
N ALA A 146 1.16 -0.75 -9.87
CA ALA A 146 0.86 -0.94 -8.46
C ALA A 146 1.29 0.28 -7.62
N ALA A 147 2.49 0.81 -7.88
CA ALA A 147 2.99 2.01 -7.22
C ALA A 147 2.11 3.23 -7.50
N ALA A 148 1.69 3.44 -8.75
CA ALA A 148 0.84 4.57 -9.12
C ALA A 148 -0.55 4.48 -8.48
N LEU A 149 -1.20 3.31 -8.56
CA LEU A 149 -2.50 3.08 -7.93
C LEU A 149 -2.42 3.26 -6.41
N TYR A 150 -1.40 2.68 -5.77
CA TYR A 150 -1.19 2.80 -4.34
C TYR A 150 -0.83 4.24 -3.93
N PHE A 151 -0.06 4.96 -4.75
CA PHE A 151 0.25 6.38 -4.51
C PHE A 151 -1.00 7.26 -4.48
N VAL A 152 -1.87 7.11 -5.49
CA VAL A 152 -3.16 7.82 -5.54
C VAL A 152 -4.01 7.47 -4.33
N HIS A 153 -4.10 6.17 -4.00
CA HIS A 153 -4.81 5.69 -2.81
C HIS A 153 -4.29 6.32 -1.52
N ARG A 154 -2.97 6.45 -1.36
CA ARG A 154 -2.36 7.04 -0.16
C ARG A 154 -2.57 8.54 -0.06
N ILE A 155 -2.45 9.29 -1.16
CA ILE A 155 -2.75 10.73 -1.17
C ILE A 155 -4.19 10.97 -0.72
N TRP A 156 -5.15 10.24 -1.32
CA TRP A 156 -6.55 10.32 -0.89
C TRP A 156 -6.72 9.97 0.58
N THR A 157 -6.06 8.90 1.03
CA THR A 157 -6.15 8.46 2.43
C THR A 157 -5.69 9.56 3.40
N TYR A 158 -4.58 10.24 3.11
CA TYR A 158 -4.05 11.26 4.02
C TYR A 158 -4.76 12.61 3.91
N LEU A 159 -5.22 13.01 2.71
CA LEU A 159 -5.82 14.33 2.51
C LEU A 159 -7.32 14.37 2.77
N VAL A 160 -8.01 13.24 2.64
CA VAL A 160 -9.48 13.18 2.73
C VAL A 160 -9.90 12.24 3.85
N PHE A 161 -9.51 10.96 3.76
CA PHE A 161 -10.07 9.94 4.67
C PHE A 161 -9.59 10.06 6.12
N ALA A 162 -8.29 10.30 6.35
CA ALA A 162 -7.73 10.33 7.70
C ALA A 162 -8.27 11.50 8.55
N PRO A 163 -8.35 12.75 8.03
CA PRO A 163 -8.98 13.86 8.75
C PRO A 163 -10.43 13.57 9.16
N ASP A 164 -11.25 13.07 8.23
CA ASP A 164 -12.69 12.84 8.46
C ASP A 164 -12.95 11.69 9.45
N ARG A 165 -11.99 10.76 9.60
CA ARG A 165 -12.08 9.64 10.55
C ARG A 165 -11.63 10.01 11.97
N LEU A 166 -10.83 11.05 12.17
CA LEU A 166 -10.27 11.37 13.50
C LEU A 166 -11.21 12.21 14.37
N ASP A 167 -12.33 12.69 13.82
CA ASP A 167 -13.29 13.56 14.53
C ASP A 167 -14.31 12.78 15.41
N PHE A 168 -14.14 11.46 15.58
CA PHE A 168 -15.04 10.63 16.41
C PHE A 168 -14.86 10.79 17.92
N ALA A 169 -13.93 11.62 18.39
CA ALA A 169 -13.67 11.82 19.82
C ALA A 169 -14.90 12.31 20.61
N ALA A 170 -15.83 13.02 19.96
CA ALA A 170 -17.09 13.43 20.59
C ALA A 170 -18.09 12.26 20.73
N ALA A 171 -18.09 11.31 19.79
CA ALA A 171 -19.00 10.16 19.79
C ALA A 171 -18.56 9.03 20.72
N GLU A 172 -17.27 8.95 21.03
CA GLU A 172 -16.67 7.94 21.93
C GLU A 172 -17.31 7.91 23.33
N ARG A 173 -17.90 9.02 23.78
CA ARG A 173 -18.54 9.15 25.10
C ARG A 173 -20.06 9.07 25.06
N SER A 174 -20.66 8.87 23.89
CA SER A 174 -22.11 8.83 23.75
C SER A 174 -22.65 7.40 23.95
N THR A 175 -23.32 7.20 25.07
CA THR A 175 -24.07 5.97 25.37
C THR A 175 -25.51 6.03 24.88
N ALA A 176 -25.94 7.18 24.36
CA ALA A 176 -27.25 7.34 23.75
C ALA A 176 -27.31 6.56 22.42
N VAL A 177 -28.51 6.06 22.10
CA VAL A 177 -28.77 5.46 20.79
C VAL A 177 -28.65 6.54 19.73
N LEU A 178 -27.96 6.21 18.63
CA LEU A 178 -27.78 7.15 17.53
C LEU A 178 -29.11 7.51 16.88
N THR A 179 -29.36 8.81 16.78
CA THR A 179 -30.44 9.37 15.98
C THR A 179 -30.19 9.14 14.49
N ALA A 180 -31.23 9.25 13.66
CA ALA A 180 -31.09 9.12 12.21
C ALA A 180 -30.06 10.12 11.63
N ALA A 181 -30.08 11.37 12.13
CA ALA A 181 -29.14 12.39 11.69
C ALA A 181 -27.68 12.04 12.04
N GLU A 182 -27.42 11.47 13.22
CA GLU A 182 -26.09 11.01 13.60
C GLU A 182 -25.64 9.83 12.75
N LYS A 183 -26.54 8.88 12.43
CA LYS A 183 -26.24 7.76 11.53
C LYS A 183 -25.86 8.23 10.12
N ASP A 184 -26.57 9.24 9.60
CA ASP A 184 -26.24 9.84 8.31
C ASP A 184 -24.87 10.53 8.34
N GLN A 185 -24.55 11.24 9.44
CA GLN A 185 -23.24 11.83 9.65
C GLN A 185 -22.13 10.77 9.71
N PHE A 186 -22.36 9.66 10.42
CA PHE A 186 -21.42 8.54 10.48
C PHE A 186 -21.20 7.91 9.10
N THR A 187 -22.27 7.76 8.33
CA THR A 187 -22.21 7.19 6.97
C THR A 187 -21.34 8.06 6.05
N ALA A 188 -21.52 9.39 6.13
CA ALA A 188 -20.72 10.34 5.37
C ALA A 188 -19.25 10.36 5.84
N ALA A 189 -19.00 10.49 7.15
CA ALA A 189 -17.65 10.59 7.70
C ALA A 189 -16.81 9.31 7.50
N LEU A 190 -17.43 8.13 7.65
CA LEU A 190 -16.78 6.84 7.42
C LEU A 190 -16.68 6.49 5.94
N HIS A 191 -17.20 7.33 5.04
CA HIS A 191 -17.14 7.13 3.60
C HIS A 191 -17.67 5.74 3.22
N VAL A 192 -18.85 5.36 3.73
CA VAL A 192 -19.41 4.01 3.53
C VAL A 192 -19.59 3.67 2.04
N ASP A 193 -19.87 4.69 1.23
CA ASP A 193 -20.04 4.57 -0.22
C ASP A 193 -18.71 4.68 -1.00
N ASP A 194 -17.57 4.91 -0.34
CA ASP A 194 -16.27 5.05 -1.03
C ASP A 194 -15.77 3.69 -1.56
N PRO A 195 -15.55 3.56 -2.87
CA PRO A 195 -15.02 2.35 -3.48
C PRO A 195 -13.52 2.09 -3.20
N ARG A 196 -12.92 2.66 -2.15
CA ARG A 196 -11.51 2.43 -1.76
C ARG A 196 -11.09 0.96 -1.74
N TRP A 197 -11.98 0.06 -1.33
CA TRP A 197 -11.69 -1.38 -1.31
C TRP A 197 -11.52 -1.95 -2.73
N ILE A 198 -12.20 -1.36 -3.73
CA ILE A 198 -12.02 -1.67 -5.15
C ILE A 198 -10.62 -1.29 -5.61
N LEU A 199 -10.12 -0.11 -5.21
CA LEU A 199 -8.74 0.28 -5.54
C LEU A 199 -7.73 -0.69 -4.92
N ASN A 200 -7.96 -1.13 -3.68
CA ASN A 200 -7.15 -2.18 -3.05
C ASN A 200 -7.25 -3.52 -3.80
N LEU A 201 -8.42 -3.90 -4.33
CA LEU A 201 -8.58 -5.08 -5.19
C LEU A 201 -7.82 -4.95 -6.51
N LEU A 202 -7.80 -3.77 -7.12
CA LEU A 202 -7.04 -3.54 -8.34
C LEU A 202 -5.53 -3.69 -8.07
N ILE A 203 -5.03 -3.12 -6.98
CA ILE A 203 -3.63 -3.26 -6.58
C ILE A 203 -3.31 -4.73 -6.25
N PHE A 204 -4.21 -5.42 -5.54
CA PHE A 204 -4.11 -6.86 -5.29
C PHE A 204 -4.01 -7.66 -6.59
N ALA A 205 -4.89 -7.40 -7.56
CA ALA A 205 -4.87 -8.06 -8.86
C ALA A 205 -3.54 -7.82 -9.59
N VAL A 206 -2.99 -6.60 -9.55
CA VAL A 206 -1.68 -6.28 -10.16
C VAL A 206 -0.55 -7.06 -9.48
N PHE A 207 -0.54 -7.18 -8.15
CA PHE A 207 0.45 -8.01 -7.44
C PHE A 207 0.28 -9.49 -7.75
N LEU A 208 -0.95 -9.98 -7.79
CA LEU A 208 -1.24 -11.38 -8.11
C LEU A 208 -0.79 -11.72 -9.55
N LEU A 209 -1.08 -10.83 -10.51
CA LEU A 209 -0.57 -10.92 -11.88
C LEU A 209 0.96 -10.93 -11.91
N SER A 210 1.60 -10.10 -11.09
CA SER A 210 3.07 -10.05 -10.98
C SER A 210 3.67 -11.37 -10.49
N ALA A 211 2.98 -12.11 -9.62
CA ALA A 211 3.44 -13.40 -9.10
C ALA A 211 3.56 -14.48 -10.21
N PHE A 212 2.79 -14.36 -11.29
CA PHE A 212 2.89 -15.26 -12.45
C PHE A 212 4.21 -15.07 -13.22
N PHE A 213 4.89 -13.95 -13.07
CA PHE A 213 6.17 -13.65 -13.70
C PHE A 213 7.36 -13.83 -12.73
N SER A 214 7.34 -14.85 -11.86
CA SER A 214 8.35 -15.08 -10.79
C SER A 214 9.81 -15.02 -11.25
N ARG A 215 10.63 -14.27 -10.51
CA ARG A 215 12.07 -14.14 -10.77
C ARG A 215 12.85 -15.36 -10.29
N LEU A 216 12.40 -16.01 -9.22
CA LEU A 216 13.00 -17.26 -8.77
C LEU A 216 12.89 -18.35 -9.83
N ARG A 217 11.76 -18.40 -10.55
CA ARG A 217 11.59 -19.32 -11.70
C ARG A 217 12.54 -19.00 -12.86
N GLU A 218 12.79 -17.71 -13.13
CA GLU A 218 13.78 -17.30 -14.14
C GLU A 218 15.21 -17.73 -13.77
N VAL A 219 15.59 -17.59 -12.49
CA VAL A 219 16.96 -17.89 -12.02
C VAL A 219 17.21 -19.40 -11.87
N ASN A 220 16.19 -20.18 -11.48
CA ASN A 220 16.31 -21.62 -11.23
C ASN A 220 15.81 -22.50 -12.39
N GLY A 221 15.25 -21.92 -13.45
CA GLY A 221 14.74 -22.65 -14.60
C GLY A 221 15.85 -23.44 -15.32
N PRO A 222 15.52 -24.58 -15.96
CA PRO A 222 16.50 -25.34 -16.70
C PRO A 222 17.13 -24.44 -17.77
N ILE A 223 18.46 -24.40 -17.81
CA ILE A 223 19.20 -23.87 -18.95
C ILE A 223 18.82 -24.77 -20.12
N VAL A 224 17.84 -24.35 -20.93
CA VAL A 224 17.58 -25.01 -22.21
C VAL A 224 18.86 -24.80 -23.01
N ALA A 225 19.72 -25.81 -23.02
CA ALA A 225 20.92 -25.80 -23.83
C ALA A 225 20.49 -25.49 -25.26
N ALA A 226 21.03 -24.41 -25.83
CA ALA A 226 20.79 -24.08 -27.22
C ALA A 226 21.04 -25.35 -28.05
N PRO A 227 20.15 -25.69 -29.01
CA PRO A 227 20.37 -26.85 -29.85
C PRO A 227 21.73 -26.68 -30.52
N THR A 228 22.67 -27.52 -30.11
CA THR A 228 23.97 -27.60 -30.77
C THR A 228 23.67 -28.12 -32.16
N ALA A 229 23.73 -27.23 -33.15
CA ALA A 229 23.75 -27.62 -34.54
C ALA A 229 24.95 -28.56 -34.72
N ARG A 230 24.69 -29.86 -34.72
CA ARG A 230 25.62 -30.90 -35.10
C ARG A 230 25.04 -31.63 -36.30
N GLY A 231 25.84 -31.67 -37.36
CA GLY A 231 25.66 -32.52 -38.54
C GLY A 231 25.15 -31.78 -39.74
#